data_AF-A0A0G1XKF7-F1
#
_entry.id   AF-A0A0G1XKF7-F1
#
_cell.length_a   1.000
_cell.length_b   1.000
_cell.length_c   1.000
_cell.angle_alpha   90.00
_cell.angle_beta   90.00
_cell.angle_gamma   90.00
#
_symmetry.space_group_name_H-M   'P 1'
#
loop_
_entity.id
_entity.type
_entity.pdbx_description
1 polymer ?
#
loop_
_entity_poly.entity_id
_entity_poly.type
_entity_poly.pdbx_seq_one_letter_code
_entity_poly.pdbx_strand_id
1 'polypeptide(L)'
;MLSFYYGEECPHCHHMMPIVDKLIGEGKEINKLETWHNEENAGKLEKADGGRCGGVPFFHNTDTDQFICGAANESRIRDWADGRKSE
;
A
#
# COMPACT_ATOMS: atom_id res chain seq x y z
N MET A 1 -5.47 9.18 3.99
CA MET A 1 -5.11 7.89 4.61
C MET A 1 -4.63 6.92 3.54
N LEU A 2 -3.42 6.38 3.72
CA LEU A 2 -2.80 5.46 2.78
C LEU A 2 -2.99 4.02 3.26
N SER A 3 -3.56 3.16 2.42
CA SER A 3 -3.71 1.73 2.68
C SER A 3 -2.66 0.96 1.87
N PHE A 4 -1.79 0.25 2.58
CA PHE A 4 -0.78 -0.64 2.01
C PHE A 4 -1.27 -2.09 2.09
N TYR A 5 -1.59 -2.65 0.93
CA TYR A 5 -1.96 -4.05 0.79
C TYR A 5 -0.72 -4.90 0.50
N TYR A 6 -0.53 -5.92 1.32
CA TYR A 6 0.66 -6.77 1.25
C TYR A 6 0.31 -8.24 1.46
N GLY A 7 1.18 -9.13 0.99
CA GLY A 7 1.13 -10.56 1.29
C GLY A 7 2.31 -10.91 2.17
N GLU A 8 2.06 -11.64 3.27
CA GLU A 8 3.11 -12.07 4.20
C GLU A 8 4.18 -12.92 3.51
N GLU A 9 3.82 -13.70 2.49
CA GLU A 9 4.75 -14.55 1.74
C GLU A 9 5.30 -13.89 0.46
N CYS A 10 4.95 -12.62 0.19
CA CYS A 10 5.42 -11.93 -1.00
C CYS A 10 6.81 -11.31 -0.79
N PRO A 11 7.86 -11.74 -1.52
CA PRO A 11 9.23 -11.24 -1.32
C PRO A 11 9.34 -9.73 -1.59
N HIS A 12 8.61 -9.20 -2.59
CA HIS A 12 8.57 -7.77 -2.86
C HIS A 12 7.95 -6.96 -1.72
N CYS A 13 6.97 -7.53 -1.01
CA CYS A 13 6.36 -6.87 0.15
C CYS A 13 7.34 -6.76 1.32
N HIS A 14 8.20 -7.77 1.54
CA HIS A 14 9.23 -7.75 2.58
C HIS A 14 10.21 -6.60 2.45
N HIS A 15 10.52 -6.17 1.22
CA HIS A 15 11.34 -4.98 0.99
C HIS A 15 10.61 -3.68 1.32
N MET A 16 9.28 -3.65 1.17
CA MET A 16 8.45 -2.44 1.41
C MET A 16 8.05 -2.30 2.88
N MET A 17 7.83 -3.40 3.59
CA MET A 17 7.46 -3.41 5.00
C MET A 17 8.33 -2.52 5.89
N PRO A 18 9.69 -2.61 5.89
CA PRO A 18 10.52 -1.77 6.76
C PRO A 18 10.43 -0.28 6.41
N ILE A 19 10.20 0.05 5.13
CA ILE A 19 10.03 1.42 4.67
C ILE A 19 8.71 1.99 5.21
N VAL A 20 7.63 1.22 5.07
CA VAL A 20 6.31 1.59 5.59
C VAL A 20 6.34 1.71 7.11
N ASP A 21 6.97 0.77 7.80
CA ASP A 21 7.08 0.78 9.26
C ASP A 21 7.86 2.00 9.77
N LYS A 22 8.96 2.35 9.10
CA LYS A 22 9.71 3.59 9.35
C LYS A 22 8.82 4.83 9.18
N LEU A 23 8.06 4.92 8.09
CA LEU A 23 7.15 6.05 7.85
C LEU A 23 6.06 6.15 8.91
N ILE A 24 5.48 5.02 9.33
CA ILE A 24 4.50 4.97 10.44
C ILE A 24 5.16 5.48 11.72
N GLY A 25 6.39 5.07 12.01
CA GLY A 25 7.17 5.55 13.15
C GLY A 25 7.50 7.05 13.08
N GLU A 26 7.63 7.62 11.88
CA GLU A 26 7.75 9.07 11.66
C GLU A 26 6.42 9.82 11.82
N GLY A 27 5.32 9.13 12.13
CA GLY A 27 3.99 9.72 12.33
C GLY A 27 3.13 9.77 11.07
N LYS A 28 3.44 8.96 10.04
CA LYS A 28 2.60 8.85 8.84
C LYS A 28 1.44 7.89 9.05
N GLU A 29 0.26 8.27 8.56
CA GLU A 29 -0.94 7.44 8.60
C GLU A 29 -0.96 6.43 7.45
N ILE A 30 -0.30 5.29 7.67
CA ILE A 30 -0.28 4.16 6.73
C ILE A 30 -0.91 2.92 7.38
N ASN A 31 -1.95 2.39 6.74
CA ASN A 31 -2.67 1.20 7.18
C ASN A 31 -2.16 -0.04 6.45
N LYS A 32 -1.56 -0.99 7.19
CA LYS A 32 -1.07 -2.25 6.64
C LYS A 32 -2.21 -3.27 6.60
N LEU A 33 -2.62 -3.70 5.41
CA LEU A 33 -3.69 -4.66 5.18
C LEU A 33 -3.11 -5.90 4.52
N GLU A 34 -3.00 -6.98 5.29
CA GLU A 34 -2.58 -8.28 4.78
C GLU A 34 -3.73 -8.89 3.98
N THR A 35 -3.50 -9.41 2.77
CA THR A 35 -4.57 -9.88 1.86
C THR A 35 -4.52 -11.35 1.50
N TRP A 36 -3.45 -12.08 1.81
CA TRP A 36 -3.32 -13.51 1.51
C TRP A 36 -3.98 -14.38 2.59
N HIS A 37 -3.83 -14.02 3.87
CA HIS A 37 -4.42 -14.71 5.01
C HIS A 37 -5.71 -14.05 5.52
N ASN A 38 -6.14 -12.94 4.89
CA ASN A 38 -7.34 -12.22 5.25
C ASN A 38 -8.24 -11.95 4.04
N GLU A 39 -9.29 -12.77 3.91
CA GLU A 39 -10.27 -12.69 2.81
C GLU A 39 -11.01 -11.34 2.76
N GLU A 40 -11.25 -10.69 3.90
CA GLU A 40 -11.90 -9.37 3.93
C GLU A 40 -11.02 -8.32 3.26
N ASN A 41 -9.73 -8.33 3.58
CA ASN A 41 -8.77 -7.41 2.98
C ASN A 41 -8.50 -7.77 1.51
N ALA A 42 -8.51 -9.06 1.14
CA ALA A 42 -8.47 -9.49 -0.25
C ALA A 42 -9.63 -8.90 -1.05
N GLY A 43 -10.85 -8.94 -0.51
CA GLY A 43 -12.02 -8.31 -1.14
C GLY A 43 -11.90 -6.79 -1.23
N LYS A 44 -11.29 -6.13 -0.24
CA LYS A 44 -10.99 -4.68 -0.31
C LYS A 44 -9.95 -4.36 -1.38
N LEU A 45 -8.90 -5.17 -1.50
CA LEU A 45 -7.88 -5.06 -2.54
C LEU A 45 -8.53 -5.23 -3.92
N GLU A 46 -9.32 -6.28 -4.12
CA GLU A 46 -9.98 -6.54 -5.41
C GLU A 46 -10.89 -5.38 -5.83
N LYS A 47 -11.63 -4.78 -4.87
CA LYS A 47 -12.45 -3.60 -5.13
C LYS A 47 -11.62 -2.33 -5.41
N ALA A 48 -10.55 -2.11 -4.66
CA ALA A 48 -9.69 -0.93 -4.82
C ALA A 48 -8.89 -0.99 -6.12
N ASP A 49 -8.33 -2.17 -6.41
CA ASP A 49 -7.60 -2.45 -7.63
C ASP A 49 -8.53 -2.47 -8.84
N GLY A 50 -9.70 -3.11 -8.73
CA GLY A 50 -10.65 -3.26 -9.82
C GLY A 50 -10.10 -4.08 -10.99
N GLY A 51 -9.11 -4.94 -10.74
CA GLY A 51 -8.42 -5.74 -11.75
C GLY A 51 -7.38 -4.97 -12.58
N ARG A 52 -6.89 -3.83 -12.08
CA ARG A 52 -5.89 -3.01 -12.79
C ARG A 52 -4.47 -3.54 -12.60
N CYS A 53 -4.11 -3.88 -11.37
CA CYS A 53 -2.80 -4.37 -10.96
C CYS A 53 -2.83 -5.88 -10.67
N GLY A 54 -3.92 -6.37 -10.07
CA GLY A 54 -4.16 -7.79 -9.82
C GLY A 54 -3.24 -8.44 -8.79
N GLY A 55 -2.48 -7.66 -7.99
CA GLY A 55 -1.53 -8.23 -7.05
C GLY A 55 -0.95 -7.26 -6.02
N VAL A 56 -0.15 -7.83 -5.12
CA VAL A 56 0.60 -7.12 -4.07
C VAL A 56 2.10 -7.03 -4.46
N PRO A 57 2.84 -6.00 -4.02
CA PRO A 57 2.42 -4.87 -3.18
C PRO A 57 1.52 -3.86 -3.90
N PHE A 58 0.47 -3.39 -3.22
CA PHE A 58 -0.47 -2.40 -3.74
C PHE A 58 -0.71 -1.30 -2.70
N PHE A 59 -0.66 -0.04 -3.14
CA PHE A 59 -0.95 1.10 -2.26
C PHE A 59 -2.18 1.83 -2.78
N HIS A 60 -3.12 2.13 -1.90
CA HIS A 60 -4.34 2.87 -2.24
C HIS A 60 -4.50 4.03 -1.29
N ASN A 61 -4.67 5.23 -1.83
CA ASN A 61 -4.96 6.43 -1.06
C ASN A 61 -6.46 6.71 -1.13
N THR A 62 -7.16 6.42 -0.04
CA THR A 62 -8.63 6.57 0.04
C THR A 62 -9.09 8.02 -0.05
N ASP A 63 -8.21 8.99 0.19
CA ASP A 63 -8.56 10.42 0.17
C ASP A 63 -8.48 11.00 -1.23
N THR A 64 -7.59 10.47 -2.07
CA THR A 64 -7.39 10.97 -3.44
C THR A 64 -7.86 10.00 -4.51
N ASP A 65 -8.35 8.82 -4.13
CA ASP A 65 -8.74 7.71 -5.02
C ASP A 65 -7.58 7.24 -5.94
N GLN A 66 -6.35 7.54 -5.54
CA GLN A 66 -5.16 7.17 -6.30
C GLN A 66 -4.60 5.84 -5.80
N PHE A 67 -3.93 5.11 -6.69
CA PHE A 67 -3.28 3.84 -6.37
C PHE A 67 -1.88 3.71 -6.98
N ILE A 68 -1.03 2.92 -6.34
CA ILE A 68 0.28 2.51 -6.85
C ILE A 68 0.27 0.99 -7.01
N CYS A 69 0.51 0.56 -8.24
CA CYS A 69 0.70 -0.83 -8.58
C CYS A 69 2.18 -1.21 -8.47
N GLY A 70 2.49 -2.21 -7.64
CA GLY A 70 3.84 -2.76 -7.51
C GLY A 70 4.74 -2.03 -6.50
N ALA A 71 6.00 -2.43 -6.48
CA ALA A 71 6.99 -1.89 -5.54
C ALA A 71 7.30 -0.42 -5.88
N ALA A 72 7.38 0.42 -4.87
CA ALA A 72 7.63 1.85 -4.99
C ALA A 72 8.76 2.31 -4.08
N ASN A 73 9.42 3.41 -4.44
CA ASN A 73 10.50 3.97 -3.63
C ASN A 73 9.94 4.61 -2.34
N GLU A 74 10.75 4.61 -1.27
CA GLU A 74 10.43 5.27 0.01
C GLU A 74 9.91 6.69 -0.19
N SER A 75 10.59 7.49 -1.01
CA SER A 75 10.18 8.87 -1.28
C SER A 75 8.77 8.96 -1.87
N ARG A 76 8.39 8.01 -2.73
CA ARG A 76 7.08 8.00 -3.37
C ARG A 76 5.99 7.60 -2.38
N ILE A 77 6.25 6.56 -1.58
CA ILE A 77 5.33 6.12 -0.51
C ILE A 77 5.15 7.24 0.52
N ARG A 78 6.24 7.94 0.87
CA ARG A 78 6.22 9.09 1.79
C ARG A 78 5.37 10.24 1.27
N ASP A 79 5.57 10.62 0.02
CA ASP A 79 4.81 11.71 -0.61
C ASP A 79 3.31 11.39 -0.65
N TRP A 80 2.98 10.13 -0.94
CA TRP A 80 1.60 9.63 -0.92
C TRP A 80 0.99 9.55 0.47
N ALA A 81 1.78 9.17 1.48
CA ALA A 81 1.36 9.19 2.86
C ALA A 81 1.11 10.63 3.37
N ASP A 82 1.79 11.62 2.78
CA ASP A 82 1.51 13.06 2.96
C ASP A 82 0.31 13.56 2.14
N GLY A 83 -0.30 12.72 1.30
CA GLY A 83 -1.37 13.12 0.38
C GLY A 83 -0.90 14.01 -0.77
N ARG A 84 0.42 14.09 -0.99
CA ARG A 84 0.99 14.81 -2.14
C ARG A 84 0.88 13.94 -3.40
N LYS A 85 0.43 14.55 -4.49
CA LYS A 85 0.45 13.93 -5.81
C LYS A 85 1.88 14.07 -6.33
N SER A 86 2.58 12.95 -6.50
CA SER A 86 3.80 12.94 -7.29
C SER A 86 3.38 13.02 -8.76
N GLU A 87 3.36 14.24 -9.29
CA GLU A 87 3.33 14.51 -10.75
C GLU A 87 4.60 13.98 -11.44
#